data_AF-E6YWR8-F1
#
_entry.id   AF-E6YWR8-F1
#
_cell.length_a   1.000
_cell.length_b   1.000
_cell.length_c   1.000
_cell.angle_alpha   90.00
_cell.angle_beta   90.00
_cell.angle_gamma   90.00
#
_symmetry.space_group_name_H-M   'P 1'
#
loop_
_entity.id
_entity.type
_entity.pdbx_description
1 polymer ?
#
loop_
_entity_poly.entity_id
_entity_poly.type
_entity_poly.pdbx_seq_one_letter_code
_entity_poly.pdbx_strand_id
1 'polypeptide(L)'
;MNPVIAVLLLVSCTDDFNSCYSNKTMVKIYPTAQACEQKIIPSIKKFTSYGEQIFAQCTNIPANVPQQEVTLIWSVTNKGNFFLKKQNTDDAVRSAL
;
A
#
# COMPACT_ATOMS: atom_id res chain seq x y z
N MET A 1 -19.03 -15.90 3.27
CA MET A 1 -17.69 -15.40 2.85
C MET A 1 -17.43 -14.13 3.63
N ASN A 2 -16.24 -13.98 4.22
CA ASN A 2 -15.82 -12.70 4.79
C ASN A 2 -15.49 -11.75 3.63
N PRO A 3 -16.12 -10.57 3.54
CA PRO A 3 -15.80 -9.63 2.47
C PRO A 3 -14.34 -9.20 2.60
N VAL A 4 -13.63 -9.08 1.49
CA VAL A 4 -12.24 -8.62 1.43
C VAL A 4 -12.20 -7.47 0.44
N ILE A 5 -11.53 -6.39 0.81
CA ILE A 5 -11.19 -5.30 -0.09
C ILE A 5 -9.70 -5.35 -0.41
N ALA A 6 -9.30 -4.79 -1.54
CA ALA A 6 -7.90 -4.63 -1.89
C ALA A 6 -7.52 -3.15 -1.84
N VAL A 7 -6.34 -2.85 -1.29
CA VAL A 7 -5.80 -1.50 -1.24
C VAL A 7 -4.54 -1.45 -2.08
N LEU A 8 -4.53 -0.55 -3.06
CA LEU A 8 -3.35 -0.16 -3.81
C LEU A 8 -2.65 0.96 -3.06
N LEU A 9 -1.39 0.75 -2.70
CA LEU A 9 -0.48 1.77 -2.20
C LEU A 9 0.56 2.09 -3.27
N LEU A 10 0.75 3.38 -3.52
CA LEU A 10 1.84 3.92 -4.33
C LEU A 10 2.84 4.65 -3.43
N VAL A 11 4.13 4.51 -3.73
CA VAL A 11 5.21 5.23 -3.06
C VAL A 11 6.10 5.82 -4.14
N SER A 12 6.33 7.13 -4.09
CA SER A 12 7.30 7.81 -4.94
C SER A 12 8.63 7.90 -4.21
N CYS A 13 9.73 7.62 -4.91
CA CYS A 13 11.08 7.81 -4.40
C CYS A 13 11.93 8.58 -5.38
N THR A 14 12.94 9.28 -4.87
CA THR A 14 14.09 9.74 -5.65
C THR A 14 14.78 8.55 -6.31
N ASP A 15 15.53 8.81 -7.38
CA ASP A 15 16.28 7.83 -8.15
C ASP A 15 17.34 7.07 -7.33
N ASP A 16 17.88 7.72 -6.30
CA ASP A 16 18.81 7.14 -5.33
C ASP A 16 18.14 6.42 -4.14
N PHE A 17 16.81 6.39 -4.10
CA PHE A 17 15.97 5.82 -3.03
C PHE A 17 16.21 6.41 -1.62
N ASN A 18 16.91 7.53 -1.49
CA ASN A 18 17.19 8.15 -0.20
C ASN A 18 15.99 8.94 0.35
N SER A 19 15.07 9.34 -0.52
CA SER A 19 13.84 10.04 -0.13
C SER A 19 12.64 9.38 -0.79
N CYS A 20 11.70 8.90 0.04
CA CYS A 20 10.47 8.29 -0.41
C CYS A 20 9.28 8.91 0.31
N TYR A 21 8.17 9.07 -0.40
CA TYR A 21 6.93 9.57 0.18
C TYR A 21 5.70 8.88 -0.41
N SER A 22 4.63 8.91 0.37
CA SER A 22 3.29 8.54 -0.07
C SER A 22 2.30 9.48 0.59
N ASN A 23 1.19 9.78 -0.10
CA ASN A 23 0.16 10.66 0.42
C ASN A 23 -1.24 10.07 0.20
N LYS A 24 -2.28 10.74 0.72
CA LYS A 24 -3.66 10.23 0.66
C LYS A 24 -4.17 9.98 -0.77
N THR A 25 -3.65 10.70 -1.77
CA THR A 25 -4.05 10.51 -3.18
C THR A 25 -3.42 9.28 -3.83
N MET A 26 -2.33 8.78 -3.24
CA MET A 26 -1.55 7.61 -3.65
C MET A 26 -2.07 6.30 -3.05
N VAL A 27 -3.19 6.34 -2.33
CA VAL A 27 -3.89 5.17 -1.79
C VAL A 27 -5.25 5.03 -2.47
N LYS A 28 -5.57 3.83 -2.97
CA LYS A 28 -6.87 3.53 -3.61
C LYS A 28 -7.42 2.20 -3.12
N ILE A 29 -8.73 2.16 -2.91
CA ILE A 29 -9.46 0.96 -2.47
C ILE A 29 -10.21 0.37 -3.65
N TYR A 30 -10.19 -0.95 -3.76
CA TYR A 30 -10.85 -1.74 -4.79
C TYR A 30 -11.64 -2.89 -4.16
N PRO A 31 -12.74 -3.33 -4.80
CA PRO A 31 -13.58 -4.39 -4.26
C PRO A 31 -12.93 -5.78 -4.34
N THR A 32 -11.93 -5.97 -5.20
CA THR A 32 -11.25 -7.27 -5.38
C THR A 32 -9.74 -7.08 -5.63
N ALA A 33 -8.95 -8.10 -5.30
CA ALA A 33 -7.51 -8.14 -5.59
C ALA A 33 -7.23 -7.96 -7.08
N GLN A 34 -7.98 -8.67 -7.93
CA GLN A 34 -7.85 -8.57 -9.39
C GLN A 34 -8.11 -7.15 -9.89
N ALA A 35 -9.15 -6.47 -9.38
CA ALA A 35 -9.43 -5.08 -9.76
C ALA A 35 -8.30 -4.13 -9.33
N CYS A 36 -7.66 -4.38 -8.19
CA CYS A 36 -6.51 -3.63 -7.72
C CYS A 36 -5.28 -3.82 -8.63
N GLU A 37 -4.94 -5.08 -8.93
CA GLU A 37 -3.76 -5.43 -9.73
C GLU A 37 -3.82 -4.83 -11.13
N GLN A 38 -5.01 -4.86 -11.77
CA GLN A 38 -5.25 -4.25 -13.08
C GLN A 38 -5.03 -2.73 -13.08
N LYS A 39 -5.01 -2.07 -11.91
CA LYS A 39 -4.80 -0.63 -11.76
C LYS A 39 -3.37 -0.25 -11.41
N ILE A 40 -2.48 -1.21 -11.15
CA ILE A 40 -1.07 -0.94 -10.83
C ILE A 40 -0.39 -0.13 -11.95
N ILE A 41 -0.29 -0.72 -13.16
CA ILE A 41 0.42 -0.09 -14.29
C ILE A 41 -0.20 1.26 -14.68
N PRO A 42 -1.54 1.39 -14.83
CA PRO A 42 -2.15 2.69 -15.10
C PRO A 42 -1.92 3.74 -14.01
N SER A 43 -1.82 3.34 -12.75
CA SER A 43 -1.58 4.27 -11.65
C SER A 43 -0.14 4.75 -11.64
N ILE A 44 0.84 3.85 -11.80
CA ILE A 44 2.26 4.20 -11.93
C ILE A 44 2.44 5.27 -13.03
N LYS A 45 1.90 5.02 -14.22
CA LYS A 45 2.01 5.94 -15.37
C LYS A 45 1.49 7.35 -15.11
N LYS A 46 0.54 7.53 -14.19
CA LYS A 46 0.01 8.85 -13.82
C LYS A 46 0.96 9.64 -12.92
N PHE A 47 1.80 8.95 -12.15
CA PHE A 47 2.74 9.58 -11.20
C PHE A 47 4.16 9.72 -11.76
N THR A 48 4.54 8.98 -12.80
CA THR A 48 5.90 8.98 -13.39
C THR A 48 6.25 10.22 -14.22
N SER A 49 5.79 11.42 -13.84
CA SER A 49 6.00 12.62 -14.67
C SER A 49 7.41 13.24 -14.52
N TYR A 50 8.20 12.88 -13.50
CA TYR A 50 9.45 13.59 -13.18
C TYR A 50 10.58 12.72 -12.60
N GLY A 51 11.07 11.72 -13.34
CA GLY A 51 12.33 11.00 -12.98
C GLY A 51 12.31 10.19 -11.68
N GLU A 52 11.21 10.23 -10.93
CA GLU A 52 10.99 9.46 -9.70
C GLU A 52 10.70 7.98 -9.99
N GLN A 53 11.13 7.13 -9.07
CA GLN A 53 10.83 5.71 -9.07
C GLN A 53 9.53 5.47 -8.29
N ILE A 54 8.50 4.97 -8.98
CA ILE A 54 7.20 4.70 -8.36
C ILE A 54 7.07 3.21 -8.04
N PHE A 55 6.92 2.89 -6.76
CA PHE A 55 6.58 1.57 -6.27
C PHE A 55 5.07 1.44 -6.08
N ALA A 56 4.54 0.25 -6.37
CA ALA A 56 3.11 -0.03 -6.27
C ALA A 56 2.87 -1.45 -5.79
N GLN A 57 1.99 -1.63 -4.82
CA GLN A 57 1.57 -2.96 -4.38
C GLN A 57 0.11 -2.96 -3.93
N CYS A 58 -0.58 -4.05 -4.27
CA CYS A 58 -1.91 -4.36 -3.77
C CYS A 58 -1.82 -5.23 -2.52
N THR A 59 -2.61 -4.89 -1.50
CA THR A 59 -2.75 -5.71 -0.28
C THR A 59 -4.21 -5.95 0.03
N ASN A 60 -4.54 -7.18 0.42
CA ASN A 60 -5.90 -7.57 0.75
C ASN A 60 -6.18 -7.25 2.22
N ILE A 61 -7.26 -6.52 2.48
CA ILE A 61 -7.71 -6.15 3.82
C ILE A 61 -9.04 -6.88 4.09
N PRO A 62 -9.15 -7.65 5.18
CA PRO A 62 -10.42 -8.21 5.61
C PRO A 62 -11.40 -7.06 5.89
N ALA A 63 -12.56 -7.06 5.25
CA ALA A 63 -13.62 -6.08 5.47
C ALA A 63 -14.59 -6.56 6.56
N ASN A 64 -14.07 -7.29 7.54
CA ASN A 64 -14.86 -8.07 8.49
C ASN A 64 -15.54 -7.19 9.55
N VAL A 65 -15.13 -5.91 9.69
CA VAL A 65 -15.71 -4.97 10.65
C VAL A 65 -15.83 -3.57 10.03
N PRO A 66 -17.01 -2.93 10.02
CA PRO A 66 -17.24 -1.61 9.41
C PRO A 66 -16.44 -0.42 10.03
N GLN A 67 -15.64 -0.67 11.07
CA GLN A 67 -14.94 0.37 11.85
C GLN A 67 -13.47 0.01 12.16
N GLN A 68 -12.91 -1.00 11.48
CA GLN A 68 -11.51 -1.36 11.71
C GLN A 68 -10.60 -0.35 10.99
N GLU A 69 -9.90 0.47 11.76
CA GLU A 69 -8.75 1.22 11.25
C GLU A 69 -7.64 0.22 10.95
N VAL A 70 -7.15 0.21 9.71
CA VAL A 70 -6.05 -0.64 9.28
C VAL A 70 -4.86 0.23 8.97
N THR A 71 -3.78 0.01 9.71
CA THR A 71 -2.52 0.72 9.49
C THR A 71 -1.70 -0.04 8.45
N LEU A 72 -1.35 0.66 7.37
CA LEU A 72 -0.41 0.16 6.37
C LEU A 72 0.96 0.72 6.66
N ILE A 73 1.90 -0.16 7.01
CA ILE A 73 3.31 0.18 7.20
C ILE A 73 4.05 -0.22 5.94
N TRP A 74 4.81 0.72 5.39
CA TRP A 74 5.58 0.50 4.18
C TRP A 74 7.01 0.99 4.33
N SER A 75 7.91 0.41 3.56
CA SER A 75 9.30 0.86 3.47
C SER A 75 9.88 0.55 2.09
N VAL A 76 10.83 1.37 1.66
CA VAL A 76 11.68 1.12 0.49
C VAL A 76 13.12 1.10 0.97
N THR A 77 13.89 0.09 0.60
CA THR A 77 15.33 0.06 0.96
C THR A 77 16.12 0.91 -0.02
N ASN A 78 17.34 1.30 0.37
CA ASN A 78 18.31 1.96 -0.51
C ASN A 78 18.75 1.11 -1.73
N LYS A 79 18.26 -0.13 -1.86
CA LYS A 79 18.44 -1.01 -3.03
C LYS A 79 17.19 -1.09 -3.91
N GLY A 80 16.16 -0.30 -3.61
CA GLY A 80 14.88 -0.28 -4.33
C GLY A 80 13.97 -1.47 -4.01
N ASN A 81 14.11 -2.12 -2.86
CA ASN A 81 13.17 -3.18 -2.47
C ASN A 81 11.98 -2.56 -1.72
N PHE A 82 10.77 -2.78 -2.22
CA PHE A 82 9.54 -2.29 -1.60
C PHE A 82 8.90 -3.35 -0.71
N PHE A 83 8.53 -2.95 0.51
CA PHE A 83 7.83 -3.78 1.48
C PHE A 83 6.55 -3.10 1.94
N LEU A 84 5.45 -3.87 1.94
CA LEU A 84 4.16 -3.44 2.46
C LEU A 84 3.64 -4.47 3.47
N LYS A 85 3.35 -3.99 4.68
CA LYS A 85 2.76 -4.79 5.76
C LYS A 85 1.47 -4.13 6.25
N LYS A 86 0.52 -4.97 6.61
CA LYS A 86 -0.68 -4.56 7.34
C LYS A 86 -0.41 -4.75 8.83
N GLN A 87 -0.70 -3.76 9.64
CA GLN A 87 -0.77 -3.89 11.09
C GLN A 87 -2.23 -3.79 11.49
N ASN A 88 -2.78 -4.88 12.02
CA ASN A 88 -4.08 -4.85 12.67
C ASN A 88 -3.89 -4.33 14.10
N THR A 89 -4.77 -3.43 14.54
CA THR A 89 -4.73 -2.88 15.90
C THR A 89 -4.91 -3.97 16.97
N ASP A 90 -5.53 -5.10 16.63
CA ASP A 90 -5.70 -6.25 17.53
C ASP A 90 -4.38 -7.00 17.84
N ASP A 91 -3.38 -6.97 16.94
CA ASP A 91 -2.08 -7.63 17.17
C ASP A 91 -1.20 -6.87 18.18
N ALA A 92 -1.45 -5.57 18.37
CA ALA A 92 -0.74 -4.76 19.36
C ALA A 92 -1.10 -5.17 20.81
N VAL A 93 -2.32 -5.66 21.04
CA VAL A 93 -2.77 -6.12 22.37
C VAL A 93 -2.19 -7.50 22.72
N ARG A 94 -1.94 -8.35 21.72
CA ARG A 94 -1.44 -9.72 21.91
C ARG A 94 0.06 -9.81 22.18
N SER A 95 0.81 -8.74 21.90
CA SER A 95 2.26 -8.67 22.15
C SER A 95 2.61 -7.95 23.47
N ALA A 96 1.59 -7.55 24.25
CA ALA A 96 1.72 -6.84 25.53
C ALA A 96 1.19 -7.64 26.74
N LEU A 97 0.86 -8.92 26.54
CA LEU A 97 0.50 -9.91 27.57
C LEU A 97 1.51 -11.05 27.54
#